data_AF-A0A1I0TMF8-F1
#
_entry.id   AF-A0A1I0TMF8-F1
#
_cell.length_a   1.000
_cell.length_b   1.000
_cell.length_c   1.000
_cell.angle_alpha   90.00
_cell.angle_beta   90.00
_cell.angle_gamma   90.00
#
_symmetry.space_group_name_H-M   'P 1'
#
loop_
_entity.id
_entity.type
_entity.pdbx_description
1 polymer ?
#
loop_
_entity_poly.entity_id
_entity_poly.type
_entity_poly.pdbx_seq_one_letter_code
_entity_poly.pdbx_strand_id
1 'polypeptide(L)'
;MLRIHFADNRQEPIWLADERFTIGQDERNHLVLNEADVSPFHAEIRQDHGHYYLSDCGTRNGTLVNGERIGARYQLRSEDRVKVGSVELVLVDPAKVKPKAAPTARWFLQVIKGENEGRKYHVTGSMTFGRSVKCELCFSDLELSRRHAEFFLKDDVLEIKDLASANGVYVNQQKVGTAVLAPGDQVRMASVTLLVIGPKVEVRQAADEDATQFVRVVDLPKPAPAAAREASQPAAANPLRAVAPAPAEAAASVATNEDAKGRLVLIGGIVIAVLGIGAAVAKFVL
;
A
#
# COMPACT_ATOMS: atom_id res chain seq x y z
N MET A 1 31.71 4.34 -5.05
CA MET A 1 31.42 4.80 -6.43
C MET A 1 30.00 5.33 -6.43
N LEU A 2 29.79 6.59 -6.76
CA LEU A 2 28.48 7.24 -6.61
C LEU A 2 27.48 6.78 -7.69
N ARG A 3 26.18 6.85 -7.36
CA ARG A 3 25.06 6.72 -8.29
C ARG A 3 24.23 7.99 -8.30
N ILE A 4 23.69 8.34 -9.46
CA ILE A 4 22.69 9.39 -9.63
C ILE A 4 21.31 8.74 -9.63
N HIS A 5 20.40 9.27 -8.82
CA HIS A 5 18.99 8.93 -8.79
C HIS A 5 18.18 10.15 -9.21
N PHE A 6 17.13 9.97 -10.02
CA PHE A 6 16.14 11.03 -10.19
C PHE A 6 15.25 11.10 -8.94
N ALA A 7 15.00 12.29 -8.42
CA ALA A 7 14.18 12.46 -7.21
C ALA A 7 12.73 11.96 -7.39
N ASP A 8 12.23 11.99 -8.63
CA ASP A 8 10.91 11.48 -9.02
C ASP A 8 10.91 10.00 -9.43
N ASN A 9 12.07 9.33 -9.37
CA ASN A 9 12.27 7.95 -9.81
C ASN A 9 11.80 7.66 -11.25
N ARG A 10 11.86 8.65 -12.16
CA ARG A 10 11.45 8.48 -13.56
C ARG A 10 12.35 7.52 -14.36
N GLN A 11 13.55 7.24 -13.88
CA GLN A 11 14.56 6.43 -14.54
C GLN A 11 15.39 5.64 -13.52
N GLU A 12 15.90 4.49 -13.95
CA GLU A 12 16.83 3.66 -13.18
C GLU A 12 18.09 4.45 -12.76
N PRO A 13 18.68 4.17 -11.59
CA PRO A 13 19.88 4.84 -11.11
C PRO A 13 21.07 4.64 -12.06
N ILE A 14 21.81 5.72 -12.30
CA ILE A 14 22.96 5.73 -13.22
C ILE A 14 24.25 5.72 -12.40
N TRP A 15 25.17 4.82 -12.75
CA TRP A 15 26.47 4.75 -12.10
C TRP A 15 27.43 5.81 -12.65
N LEU A 16 28.08 6.56 -11.75
CA LEU A 16 29.18 7.44 -12.11
C LEU A 16 30.47 6.62 -12.21
N ALA A 17 30.58 5.86 -13.30
CA ALA A 17 31.73 4.99 -13.61
C ALA A 17 32.82 5.71 -14.40
N ASP A 18 32.44 6.70 -15.22
CA ASP A 18 33.37 7.45 -16.05
C ASP A 18 34.07 8.57 -15.26
N GLU A 19 35.32 8.87 -15.63
CA GLU A 19 36.08 10.00 -15.06
C GLU A 19 35.39 11.35 -15.30
N ARG A 20 34.61 11.42 -16.38
CA ARG A 20 33.86 12.61 -16.79
C ARG A 20 32.45 12.21 -17.17
N PHE A 21 31.47 12.79 -16.50
CA PHE A 21 30.05 12.58 -16.75
C PHE A 21 29.38 13.94 -17.01
N THR A 22 28.67 14.07 -18.13
CA THR A 22 28.07 15.34 -18.55
C THR A 22 26.55 15.28 -18.56
N ILE A 23 25.92 16.39 -18.18
CA ILE A 23 24.48 16.52 -17.99
C ILE A 23 24.01 17.74 -18.79
N GLY A 24 22.97 17.58 -19.60
CA GLY A 24 22.40 18.69 -20.37
C GLY A 24 21.34 18.25 -21.35
N GLN A 25 20.83 19.19 -22.14
CA GLN A 25 19.79 18.94 -23.14
C GLN A 25 20.33 18.32 -24.43
N ASP A 26 21.61 18.54 -24.75
CA ASP A 26 22.24 18.02 -25.96
C ASP A 26 22.38 16.50 -25.88
N GLU A 27 22.11 15.81 -26.99
CA GLU A 27 22.17 14.34 -27.10
C GLU A 27 23.58 13.77 -26.89
N ARG A 28 24.62 14.60 -26.97
CA ARG A 28 26.00 14.21 -26.69
C ARG A 28 26.31 14.07 -25.20
N ASN A 29 25.37 14.39 -24.31
CA ASN A 29 25.57 14.22 -22.88
C ASN A 29 25.36 12.78 -22.43
N HIS A 30 26.04 12.42 -21.35
CA HIS A 30 25.83 11.12 -20.70
C HIS A 30 24.43 11.04 -20.08
N LEU A 31 23.95 12.16 -19.53
CA LEU A 31 22.57 12.32 -19.07
C LEU A 31 21.88 13.41 -19.87
N VAL A 32 20.98 12.99 -20.77
CA VAL A 32 20.18 13.89 -21.60
C VAL A 32 18.89 14.25 -20.86
N LEU A 33 18.67 15.54 -20.62
CA LEU A 33 17.49 16.08 -19.95
C LEU A 33 16.69 16.97 -20.91
N ASN A 34 15.45 16.58 -21.21
CA ASN A 34 14.62 17.26 -22.21
C ASN A 34 13.86 18.50 -21.69
N GLU A 35 14.33 19.12 -20.62
CA GLU A 35 13.65 20.24 -19.96
C GLU A 35 14.09 21.57 -20.58
N ALA A 36 13.13 22.48 -20.79
CA ALA A 36 13.38 23.76 -21.46
C ALA A 36 14.29 24.71 -20.67
N ASP A 37 14.43 24.51 -19.37
CA ASP A 37 15.28 25.30 -18.47
C ASP A 37 16.66 24.67 -18.23
N VAL A 38 16.99 23.60 -18.96
CA VAL A 38 18.29 22.95 -18.97
C VAL A 38 19.09 23.37 -20.20
N SER A 39 20.33 23.80 -20.01
CA SER A 39 21.22 24.18 -21.11
C SER A 39 21.74 22.96 -21.89
N PRO A 40 22.16 23.10 -23.16
CA PRO A 40 22.71 22.01 -23.98
C PRO A 40 23.83 21.25 -23.28
N PHE A 41 24.78 21.94 -22.66
CA PHE A 41 25.75 21.40 -21.71
C PHE A 41 25.56 22.16 -20.40
N HIS A 42 24.90 21.55 -19.42
CA HIS A 42 24.49 22.25 -18.21
C HIS A 42 25.53 22.08 -17.10
N ALA A 43 25.86 20.84 -16.78
CA ALA A 43 26.77 20.52 -15.70
C ALA A 43 27.67 19.35 -16.07
N GLU A 44 28.82 19.31 -15.43
CA GLU A 44 29.80 18.25 -15.58
C GLU A 44 30.22 17.74 -14.19
N ILE A 45 30.27 16.43 -14.05
CA ILE A 45 30.80 15.74 -12.89
C ILE A 45 32.14 15.11 -13.30
N ARG A 46 33.20 15.46 -12.57
CA ARG A 46 34.51 14.82 -12.71
C ARG A 46 34.84 13.98 -11.49
N GLN A 47 35.36 12.78 -11.73
CA GLN A 47 35.96 11.95 -10.71
C GLN A 47 37.46 12.22 -10.65
N ASP A 48 37.97 12.46 -9.45
CA ASP A 48 39.36 12.83 -9.19
C ASP A 48 39.77 12.21 -7.85
N HIS A 49 40.70 11.24 -7.89
CA HIS A 49 41.19 10.49 -6.71
C HIS A 49 40.08 9.92 -5.80
N GLY A 50 38.98 9.43 -6.39
CA GLY A 50 37.85 8.86 -5.64
C GLY A 50 36.86 9.89 -5.07
N HIS A 51 37.08 11.18 -5.35
CA HIS A 51 36.13 12.25 -5.08
C HIS A 51 35.41 12.68 -6.35
N TYR A 52 34.16 13.08 -6.21
CA TYR A 52 33.34 13.57 -7.31
C TYR A 52 33.18 15.07 -7.18
N TYR A 53 33.28 15.77 -8.29
CA TYR A 53 33.20 17.21 -8.32
C TYR A 53 32.28 17.66 -9.42
N LEU A 54 31.26 18.43 -9.05
CA LEU A 54 30.30 19.05 -9.94
C LEU A 54 30.76 20.45 -10.31
N SER A 55 30.67 20.78 -11.59
CA SER A 55 30.90 22.12 -12.12
C SER A 55 29.74 22.50 -13.05
N ASP A 56 29.30 23.75 -12.92
CA ASP A 56 28.34 24.35 -13.85
C ASP A 56 29.07 24.81 -15.11
N CYS A 57 28.49 24.58 -16.29
CA CYS A 57 29.10 24.92 -17.58
C CYS A 57 28.82 26.36 -18.03
N GLY A 58 28.60 27.28 -17.10
CA GLY A 58 28.30 28.70 -17.39
C GLY A 58 26.83 28.93 -17.75
N THR A 59 25.93 28.18 -17.11
CA THR A 59 24.51 28.20 -17.44
C THR A 59 23.81 29.44 -16.89
N ARG A 60 22.72 29.83 -17.58
CA ARG A 60 21.91 31.00 -17.18
C ARG A 60 21.21 30.78 -15.84
N ASN A 61 20.64 29.59 -15.64
CA ASN A 61 19.87 29.24 -14.44
C ASN A 61 20.76 28.75 -13.30
N GLY A 62 21.99 28.33 -13.61
CA GLY A 62 22.93 27.77 -12.67
C GLY A 62 22.55 26.36 -12.23
N THR A 63 23.56 25.66 -11.71
CA THR A 63 23.39 24.40 -11.01
C THR A 63 23.29 24.67 -9.50
N LEU A 64 22.32 24.06 -8.83
CA LEU A 64 22.17 24.16 -7.38
C LEU A 64 22.47 22.83 -6.72
N VAL A 65 23.04 22.86 -5.52
CA VAL A 65 23.20 21.70 -4.65
C VAL A 65 22.60 22.03 -3.29
N ASN A 66 21.68 21.20 -2.81
CA ASN A 66 20.98 21.37 -1.53
C ASN A 66 20.29 22.74 -1.39
N GLY A 67 19.83 23.30 -2.52
CA GLY A 67 19.16 24.61 -2.58
C GLY A 67 20.09 25.81 -2.75
N GLU A 68 21.40 25.62 -2.69
CA GLU A 68 22.40 26.68 -2.88
C GLU A 68 23.05 26.59 -4.26
N ARG A 69 23.26 27.73 -4.92
CA ARG A 69 23.97 27.75 -6.21
C ARG A 69 25.45 27.42 -5.99
N ILE A 70 25.99 26.49 -6.77
CA ILE A 70 27.39 26.13 -6.66
C ILE A 70 28.31 27.22 -7.24
N GLY A 71 29.53 27.30 -6.69
CA GLY A 71 30.62 28.09 -7.27
C GLY A 71 31.29 27.38 -8.45
N ALA A 72 32.58 27.63 -8.68
CA ALA A 72 33.33 27.05 -9.80
C ALA A 72 33.41 25.51 -9.78
N ARG A 73 33.49 24.92 -8.58
CA ARG A 73 33.56 23.46 -8.38
C ARG A 73 32.96 23.13 -7.01
N TYR A 74 32.12 22.12 -6.96
CA TYR A 74 31.49 21.63 -5.73
C TYR A 74 31.85 20.15 -5.54
N GLN A 75 32.37 19.78 -4.38
CA GLN A 75 32.65 18.38 -4.08
C GLN A 75 31.36 17.66 -3.69
N LEU A 76 30.89 16.76 -4.55
CA LEU A 76 29.69 15.96 -4.33
C LEU A 76 29.92 14.91 -3.23
N ARG A 77 28.91 14.75 -2.38
CA ARG A 77 28.81 13.75 -1.34
C ARG A 77 27.55 12.91 -1.55
N SER A 78 27.47 11.79 -0.84
CA SER A 78 26.22 11.03 -0.75
C SER A 78 25.13 11.89 -0.11
N GLU A 79 23.90 11.70 -0.55
CA GLU A 79 22.68 12.43 -0.21
C GLU A 79 22.57 13.86 -0.76
N ASP A 80 23.57 14.34 -1.51
CA ASP A 80 23.47 15.67 -2.13
C ASP A 80 22.38 15.70 -3.20
N ARG A 81 21.54 16.74 -3.12
CA ARG A 81 20.47 17.03 -4.07
C ARG A 81 20.94 18.07 -5.06
N VAL A 82 21.27 17.63 -6.27
CA VAL A 82 21.66 18.49 -7.39
C VAL A 82 20.42 18.87 -8.17
N LYS A 83 20.18 20.17 -8.32
CA LYS A 83 19.11 20.70 -9.17
C LYS A 83 19.70 21.30 -10.44
N VAL A 84 19.21 20.80 -11.58
CA VAL A 84 19.60 21.17 -12.93
C VAL A 84 18.32 21.59 -13.66
N GLY A 85 18.07 22.90 -13.74
CA GLY A 85 16.77 23.41 -14.19
C GLY A 85 15.63 22.92 -13.27
N SER A 86 14.63 22.26 -13.85
CA SER A 86 13.49 21.69 -13.14
C SER A 86 13.77 20.28 -12.58
N VAL A 87 14.87 19.66 -13.00
CA VAL A 87 15.24 18.28 -12.60
C VAL A 87 16.00 18.29 -11.29
N GLU A 88 15.61 17.40 -10.38
CA GLU A 88 16.33 17.14 -9.13
C GLU A 88 16.94 15.73 -9.18
N LEU A 89 18.25 15.67 -8.95
CA LEU A 89 19.09 14.48 -8.95
C LEU A 89 19.66 14.28 -7.55
N VAL A 90 19.66 13.06 -7.05
CA VAL A 90 20.20 12.71 -5.73
C VAL A 90 21.43 11.82 -5.91
N LEU A 91 22.55 12.20 -5.31
CA LEU A 91 23.74 11.37 -5.28
C LEU A 91 23.66 10.35 -4.16
N VAL A 92 23.92 9.09 -4.46
CA VAL A 92 23.88 8.00 -3.48
C VAL A 92 25.17 7.20 -3.57
N ASP A 93 25.91 7.10 -2.47
CA ASP A 93 27.06 6.19 -2.37
C ASP A 93 26.59 4.83 -1.84
N PRO A 94 26.47 3.78 -2.66
CA PRO A 94 26.08 2.45 -2.20
C PRO A 94 27.01 1.88 -1.12
N ALA A 95 28.24 2.39 -0.98
CA ALA A 95 29.17 1.97 0.07
C ALA A 95 28.97 2.71 1.41
N LYS A 96 28.44 3.94 1.40
CA LYS A 96 28.12 4.72 2.62
C LYS A 96 26.67 4.69 3.01
N VAL A 97 25.78 4.31 2.09
CA VAL A 97 24.50 3.73 2.47
C VAL A 97 24.88 2.48 3.25
N LYS A 98 24.88 2.57 4.59
CA LYS A 98 24.76 1.38 5.42
C LYS A 98 23.65 0.58 4.73
N PRO A 99 23.89 -0.67 4.27
CA PRO A 99 22.79 -1.49 3.82
C PRO A 99 21.77 -1.36 4.94
N LYS A 100 20.56 -0.89 4.62
CA LYS A 100 19.50 -0.67 5.59
C LYS A 100 19.14 -2.02 6.20
N ALA A 101 19.98 -2.46 7.14
CA ALA A 101 20.31 -3.86 7.35
C ALA A 101 20.55 -4.64 6.02
N ALA A 102 20.92 -5.91 6.09
CA ALA A 102 20.39 -6.86 5.10
C ALA A 102 18.86 -6.61 4.94
N PRO A 103 18.16 -6.94 3.83
CA PRO A 103 16.72 -6.74 3.77
C PRO A 103 16.13 -7.25 5.08
N THR A 104 15.58 -6.33 5.88
CA THR A 104 15.02 -6.63 7.19
C THR A 104 13.78 -7.43 6.90
N ALA A 105 13.92 -8.70 6.54
CA ALA A 105 12.86 -9.66 6.35
C ALA A 105 11.55 -9.01 5.81
N ARG A 106 11.64 -8.21 4.74
CA ARG A 106 10.53 -7.31 4.39
C ARG A 106 9.54 -8.08 3.56
N TRP A 107 8.32 -8.17 4.08
CA TRP A 107 7.20 -8.77 3.37
C TRP A 107 6.58 -7.73 2.43
N PHE A 108 6.41 -8.13 1.18
CA PHE A 108 5.75 -7.37 0.14
C PHE A 108 4.63 -8.21 -0.48
N LEU A 109 3.53 -7.54 -0.80
CA LEU A 109 2.44 -8.09 -1.59
C LEU A 109 2.46 -7.40 -2.95
N GLN A 110 2.77 -8.14 -4.01
CA GLN A 110 2.74 -7.63 -5.37
C GLN A 110 1.44 -8.03 -6.05
N VAL A 111 0.73 -7.09 -6.65
CA VAL A 111 -0.44 -7.43 -7.48
C VAL A 111 0.05 -8.00 -8.80
N ILE A 112 -0.27 -9.27 -9.06
CA ILE A 112 0.06 -9.93 -10.33
C ILE A 112 -1.12 -9.94 -11.30
N LYS A 113 -2.35 -9.79 -10.81
CA LYS A 113 -3.56 -9.71 -11.62
C LYS A 113 -4.63 -8.93 -10.91
N GLY A 114 -5.34 -8.07 -11.64
CA GLY A 114 -6.44 -7.25 -11.14
C GLY A 114 -6.13 -5.76 -11.18
N GLU A 115 -6.96 -4.97 -10.51
CA GLU A 115 -6.71 -3.53 -10.35
C GLU A 115 -5.36 -3.32 -9.65
N ASN A 116 -4.57 -2.34 -10.07
CA ASN A 116 -3.20 -2.08 -9.56
C ASN A 116 -2.12 -3.12 -9.93
N GLU A 117 -2.26 -3.86 -11.04
CA GLU A 117 -1.24 -4.79 -11.53
C GLU A 117 0.17 -4.18 -11.56
N GLY A 118 1.15 -4.93 -11.06
CA GLY A 118 2.55 -4.51 -10.94
C GLY A 118 2.88 -3.70 -9.68
N ARG A 119 1.89 -3.16 -8.96
CA ARG A 119 2.13 -2.45 -7.69
C ARG A 119 2.58 -3.41 -6.59
N LYS A 120 3.50 -2.92 -5.75
CA LYS A 120 4.02 -3.64 -4.57
C LYS A 120 3.63 -2.87 -3.31
N TYR A 121 3.05 -3.58 -2.35
CA TYR A 121 2.67 -3.04 -1.05
C TYR A 121 3.57 -3.65 0.02
N HIS A 122 4.17 -2.81 0.85
CA HIS A 122 5.01 -3.25 1.97
C HIS A 122 4.15 -3.54 3.19
N VAL A 123 4.27 -4.74 3.76
CA VAL A 123 3.49 -5.16 4.92
C VAL A 123 4.21 -4.77 6.21
N THR A 124 3.59 -3.91 7.01
CA THR A 124 4.12 -3.47 8.31
C THR A 124 3.09 -3.72 9.42
N GLY A 125 3.12 -4.91 10.02
CA GLY A 125 2.17 -5.28 11.07
C GLY A 125 0.86 -5.82 10.51
N SER A 126 -0.28 -5.23 10.88
CA SER A 126 -1.58 -5.60 10.32
C SER A 126 -1.94 -4.71 9.14
N MET A 127 -2.39 -5.30 8.03
CA MET A 127 -2.96 -4.58 6.89
C MET A 127 -4.31 -5.17 6.50
N THR A 128 -5.35 -4.34 6.42
CA THR A 128 -6.67 -4.80 5.95
C THR A 128 -6.79 -4.66 4.42
N PHE A 129 -7.35 -5.69 3.78
CA PHE A 129 -7.63 -5.75 2.35
C PHE A 129 -9.14 -5.79 2.07
N GLY A 130 -9.62 -4.98 1.14
CA GLY A 130 -11.03 -4.99 0.73
C GLY A 130 -11.43 -3.78 -0.11
N ARG A 131 -12.73 -3.66 -0.40
CA ARG A 131 -13.24 -2.55 -1.22
C ARG A 131 -13.54 -1.26 -0.48
N SER A 132 -13.55 -1.29 0.86
CA SER A 132 -13.82 -0.10 1.63
C SER A 132 -12.60 0.80 1.64
N VAL A 133 -12.81 2.11 1.48
CA VAL A 133 -11.78 3.16 1.67
C VAL A 133 -11.14 3.17 3.06
N LYS A 134 -11.72 2.43 4.03
CA LYS A 134 -11.14 2.24 5.36
C LYS A 134 -10.06 1.14 5.41
N CYS A 135 -9.92 0.35 4.34
CA CYS A 135 -8.88 -0.65 4.23
C CYS A 135 -7.58 -0.01 3.76
N GLU A 136 -6.44 -0.46 4.28
CA GLU A 136 -5.12 0.00 3.84
C GLU A 136 -4.85 -0.42 2.39
N LEU A 137 -5.33 -1.61 2.03
CA LEU A 137 -5.32 -2.13 0.68
C LEU A 137 -6.74 -2.03 0.11
N CYS A 138 -7.07 -0.85 -0.41
CA CYS A 138 -8.37 -0.55 -1.01
C CYS A 138 -8.37 -0.85 -2.52
N PHE A 139 -9.29 -1.70 -2.97
CA PHE A 139 -9.48 -2.06 -4.37
C PHE A 139 -10.95 -1.81 -4.75
N SER A 140 -11.22 -1.21 -5.91
CA SER A 140 -12.57 -0.79 -6.32
C SER A 140 -13.43 -1.92 -6.87
N ASP A 141 -12.99 -3.18 -6.71
CA ASP A 141 -13.67 -4.37 -7.20
C ASP A 141 -14.97 -4.68 -6.43
N LEU A 142 -16.04 -4.89 -7.19
CA LEU A 142 -17.37 -5.24 -6.67
C LEU A 142 -17.41 -6.65 -6.09
N GLU A 143 -16.57 -7.55 -6.60
CA GLU A 143 -16.46 -8.93 -6.12
C GLU A 143 -15.68 -9.01 -4.78
N LEU A 144 -15.03 -7.91 -4.35
CA LEU A 144 -14.42 -7.81 -3.04
C LEU A 144 -15.41 -7.37 -1.97
N SER A 145 -15.30 -8.00 -0.80
CA SER A 145 -16.02 -7.56 0.40
C SER A 145 -15.43 -6.26 0.95
N ARG A 146 -16.23 -5.49 1.69
CA ARG A 146 -15.82 -4.20 2.28
C ARG A 146 -14.53 -4.34 3.11
N ARG A 147 -14.50 -5.36 3.97
CA ARG A 147 -13.30 -5.91 4.59
C ARG A 147 -13.26 -7.38 4.18
N HIS A 148 -12.35 -7.75 3.30
CA HIS A 148 -12.29 -9.08 2.72
C HIS A 148 -11.34 -9.97 3.53
N ALA A 149 -10.12 -9.50 3.74
CA ALA A 149 -9.12 -10.21 4.50
C ALA A 149 -8.25 -9.24 5.29
N GLU A 150 -7.51 -9.77 6.25
CA GLU A 150 -6.52 -9.02 7.01
C GLU A 150 -5.22 -9.81 7.01
N PHE A 151 -4.14 -9.13 6.63
CA PHE A 151 -2.79 -9.65 6.71
C PHE A 151 -2.21 -9.29 8.06
N PHE A 152 -1.62 -10.25 8.76
CA PHE A 152 -0.97 -10.06 10.04
C PHE A 152 0.49 -10.48 9.95
N LEU A 153 1.40 -9.55 10.15
CA LEU A 153 2.82 -9.84 10.29
C LEU A 153 3.17 -9.92 11.78
N LYS A 154 3.49 -11.13 12.25
CA LYS A 154 3.90 -11.41 13.64
C LYS A 154 5.15 -12.26 13.65
N ASP A 155 6.18 -11.84 14.39
CA ASP A 155 7.44 -12.60 14.55
C ASP A 155 8.06 -13.03 13.20
N ASP A 156 8.04 -12.13 12.20
CA ASP A 156 8.44 -12.36 10.80
C ASP A 156 7.62 -13.41 10.03
N VAL A 157 6.53 -13.93 10.60
CA VAL A 157 5.57 -14.82 9.95
C VAL A 157 4.40 -13.99 9.43
N LEU A 158 4.13 -14.08 8.12
CA LEU A 158 2.99 -13.43 7.50
C LEU A 158 1.79 -14.39 7.49
N GLU A 159 0.69 -13.97 8.09
CA GLU A 159 -0.57 -14.69 8.11
C GLU A 159 -1.64 -13.91 7.36
N ILE A 160 -2.57 -14.62 6.76
CA ILE A 160 -3.80 -14.05 6.20
C ILE A 160 -5.00 -14.64 6.92
N LYS A 161 -5.94 -13.78 7.29
CA LYS A 161 -7.22 -14.15 7.89
C LYS A 161 -8.37 -13.62 7.05
N ASP A 162 -9.24 -14.52 6.61
CA ASP A 162 -10.51 -14.17 5.96
C ASP A 162 -11.48 -13.59 6.99
N LEU A 163 -12.07 -12.43 6.66
CA LEU A 163 -13.04 -11.74 7.52
C LEU A 163 -14.48 -12.06 7.10
N ALA A 164 -14.74 -13.36 6.86
CA ALA A 164 -16.00 -13.87 6.33
C ALA A 164 -16.39 -13.20 4.99
N SER A 165 -15.43 -13.13 4.07
CA SER A 165 -15.66 -12.58 2.73
C SER A 165 -16.66 -13.42 1.93
N ALA A 166 -17.42 -12.76 1.05
CA ALA A 166 -18.43 -13.43 0.22
C ALA A 166 -17.84 -14.51 -0.72
N ASN A 167 -16.67 -14.23 -1.30
CA ASN A 167 -16.02 -15.10 -2.29
C ASN A 167 -14.92 -15.99 -1.67
N GLY A 168 -14.50 -15.71 -0.44
CA GLY A 168 -13.42 -16.40 0.24
C GLY A 168 -12.03 -16.01 -0.23
N VAL A 169 -11.04 -16.35 0.60
CA VAL A 169 -9.60 -16.21 0.31
C VAL A 169 -9.05 -17.54 -0.22
N TYR A 170 -8.26 -17.50 -1.29
CA TYR A 170 -7.57 -18.66 -1.84
C TYR A 170 -6.06 -18.47 -1.80
N VAL A 171 -5.33 -19.42 -1.23
CA VAL A 171 -3.85 -19.46 -1.26
C VAL A 171 -3.44 -20.65 -2.10
N ASN A 172 -2.63 -20.43 -3.14
CA ASN A 172 -2.22 -21.47 -4.09
C ASN A 172 -3.38 -22.35 -4.60
N GLN A 173 -4.51 -21.69 -4.93
CA GLN A 173 -5.78 -22.28 -5.40
C GLN A 173 -6.62 -23.00 -4.34
N GLN A 174 -6.17 -23.11 -3.09
CA GLN A 174 -6.91 -23.73 -2.00
C GLN A 174 -7.63 -22.68 -1.17
N LYS A 175 -8.94 -22.86 -0.89
CA LYS A 175 -9.72 -21.93 -0.06
C LYS A 175 -9.29 -22.06 1.40
N VAL A 176 -8.95 -20.95 2.04
CA VAL A 176 -8.46 -20.92 3.42
C VAL A 176 -9.22 -19.88 4.26
N GLY A 177 -9.44 -20.18 5.54
CA GLY A 177 -9.98 -19.23 6.51
C GLY A 177 -8.87 -18.43 7.21
N THR A 178 -7.86 -19.14 7.71
CA THR A 178 -6.60 -18.57 8.21
C THR A 178 -5.48 -19.38 7.59
N ALA A 179 -4.44 -18.72 7.09
CA ALA A 179 -3.27 -19.41 6.54
C ALA A 179 -2.00 -18.61 6.79
N VAL A 180 -0.91 -19.33 7.04
CA VAL A 180 0.43 -18.75 7.04
C VAL A 180 0.94 -18.71 5.59
N LEU A 181 1.45 -17.56 5.17
CA LEU A 181 1.95 -17.30 3.82
C LEU A 181 3.47 -17.47 3.77
N ALA A 182 3.94 -18.19 2.76
CA ALA A 182 5.35 -18.30 2.42
C ALA A 182 5.70 -17.39 1.23
N PRO A 183 6.97 -17.00 1.06
CA PRO A 183 7.41 -16.29 -0.13
C PRO A 183 7.21 -17.14 -1.39
N GLY A 184 6.59 -16.55 -2.41
CA GLY A 184 6.21 -17.22 -3.65
C GLY A 184 4.73 -17.64 -3.69
N ASP A 185 4.02 -17.60 -2.56
CA ASP A 185 2.61 -17.96 -2.52
C ASP A 185 1.75 -16.95 -3.29
N GLN A 186 0.73 -17.48 -3.98
CA GLN A 186 -0.26 -16.68 -4.68
C GLN A 186 -1.56 -16.64 -3.89
N VAL A 187 -1.93 -15.44 -3.45
CA VAL A 187 -3.18 -15.19 -2.74
C VAL A 187 -4.18 -14.59 -3.71
N ARG A 188 -5.26 -15.30 -3.99
CA ARG A 188 -6.36 -14.83 -4.82
C ARG A 188 -7.56 -14.47 -3.94
N MET A 189 -8.04 -13.26 -4.10
CA MET A 189 -9.25 -12.73 -3.48
C MET A 189 -10.10 -12.12 -4.59
N ALA A 190 -11.22 -12.78 -4.91
CA ALA A 190 -12.05 -12.43 -6.06
C ALA A 190 -11.24 -12.28 -7.37
N SER A 191 -11.32 -11.11 -8.03
CA SER A 191 -10.61 -10.86 -9.29
C SER A 191 -9.13 -10.48 -9.10
N VAL A 192 -8.69 -10.23 -7.85
CA VAL A 192 -7.33 -9.77 -7.53
C VAL A 192 -6.46 -10.95 -7.10
N THR A 193 -5.28 -11.07 -7.70
CA THR A 193 -4.27 -12.04 -7.31
C THR A 193 -3.00 -11.32 -6.88
N LEU A 194 -2.52 -11.66 -5.68
CA LEU A 194 -1.33 -11.12 -5.06
C LEU A 194 -0.25 -12.21 -4.99
N LEU A 195 1.00 -11.83 -5.27
CA LEU A 195 2.19 -12.64 -5.04
C LEU A 195 2.86 -12.16 -3.76
N VAL A 196 3.13 -13.11 -2.87
CA VAL A 196 3.84 -12.86 -1.61
C VAL A 196 5.33 -12.88 -1.88
N ILE A 197 6.03 -11.80 -1.57
CA ILE A 197 7.49 -11.68 -1.71
C ILE A 197 8.04 -11.39 -0.33
N GLY A 198 8.92 -12.25 0.17
CA GLY A 198 9.46 -12.12 1.52
C GLY A 198 10.75 -12.92 1.71
N PRO A 199 11.39 -12.77 2.88
CA PRO A 199 12.49 -13.65 3.28
C PRO A 199 12.00 -15.10 3.38
N LYS A 200 12.84 -16.07 3.02
CA LYS A 200 12.51 -17.50 3.14
C LYS A 200 12.35 -17.87 4.62
N VAL A 201 11.14 -17.72 5.15
CA VAL A 201 10.76 -18.23 6.46
C VAL A 201 10.32 -19.67 6.28
N GLU A 202 11.05 -20.60 6.90
CA GLU A 202 10.61 -21.99 6.99
C GLU A 202 9.43 -22.06 7.96
N VAL A 203 8.23 -21.91 7.40
CA VAL A 203 7.00 -22.11 8.14
C VAL A 203 6.83 -23.61 8.38
N ARG A 204 6.99 -24.05 9.63
CA ARG A 204 6.43 -25.33 10.06
C ARG A 204 4.92 -25.18 9.97
N GLN A 205 4.32 -25.80 8.97
CA GLN A 205 2.87 -25.92 8.87
C GLN A 205 2.39 -26.59 10.17
N ALA A 206 1.82 -25.81 11.08
CA ALA A 206 0.96 -26.36 12.11
C ALA A 206 -0.25 -26.91 11.36
N ALA A 207 -0.23 -28.23 11.14
CA ALA A 207 -1.38 -28.96 10.66
C ALA A 207 -2.56 -28.60 11.56
N ASP A 208 -3.68 -28.29 10.92
CA ASP A 208 -4.97 -28.02 11.55
C ASP A 208 -5.28 -29.05 12.65
N GLU A 209 -5.17 -28.67 13.92
CA GLU A 209 -5.74 -29.42 15.05
C GLU A 209 -7.20 -29.02 15.33
N ASP A 210 -7.95 -28.65 14.30
CA ASP A 210 -9.41 -28.52 14.41
C ASP A 210 -10.15 -29.11 13.20
N ALA A 211 -9.58 -30.17 12.62
CA ALA A 211 -10.35 -31.09 11.80
C ALA A 211 -11.29 -31.89 12.72
N THR A 212 -12.50 -31.36 12.90
CA THR A 212 -13.66 -32.19 13.25
C THR A 212 -13.71 -33.34 12.26
N GLN A 213 -13.28 -34.52 12.69
CA GLN A 213 -13.36 -35.76 11.92
C GLN A 213 -14.83 -36.04 11.66
N PHE A 214 -15.31 -35.64 10.49
CA PHE A 214 -16.48 -36.27 9.89
C PHE A 214 -16.08 -37.68 9.48
N VAL A 215 -16.26 -38.64 10.38
CA VAL A 215 -16.29 -40.05 10.02
C VAL A 215 -17.42 -40.23 9.01
N ARG A 216 -17.06 -40.53 7.77
CA ARG A 216 -18.01 -41.12 6.82
C ARG A 216 -18.46 -42.45 7.41
N VAL A 217 -19.74 -42.52 7.80
CA VAL A 217 -20.39 -43.80 8.09
C VAL A 217 -20.47 -44.56 6.78
N VAL A 218 -19.58 -45.54 6.61
CA VAL A 218 -19.77 -46.62 5.64
C VAL A 218 -19.54 -47.93 6.38
N ASP A 219 -20.60 -48.74 6.37
CA ASP A 219 -20.76 -50.13 6.78
C ASP A 219 -20.52 -50.50 8.25
N LEU A 220 -21.58 -50.30 9.04
CA LEU A 220 -21.81 -51.08 10.26
C LEU A 220 -22.72 -52.28 9.92
N PRO A 221 -22.30 -53.54 10.19
CA PRO A 221 -23.12 -54.71 9.92
C PRO A 221 -24.35 -54.74 10.85
N LYS A 222 -25.49 -55.04 10.23
CA LYS A 222 -26.84 -55.07 10.81
C LYS A 222 -27.01 -56.27 11.77
N PRO A 223 -27.42 -56.10 13.03
CA PRO A 223 -28.04 -57.15 13.81
C PRO A 223 -29.56 -56.99 13.81
N ALA A 224 -30.27 -58.05 13.42
CA ALA A 224 -31.72 -58.19 13.50
C ALA A 224 -32.15 -58.67 14.91
N PRO A 225 -33.45 -58.63 15.26
CA PRO A 225 -33.95 -58.34 16.60
C PRO A 225 -34.26 -59.59 17.46
N ALA A 226 -34.35 -59.41 18.78
CA ALA A 226 -35.52 -59.79 19.61
C ALA A 226 -35.25 -59.72 21.13
N ALA A 227 -36.36 -59.49 21.85
CA ALA A 227 -36.67 -59.88 23.24
C ALA A 227 -36.29 -58.93 24.40
N ALA A 228 -37.28 -58.07 24.70
CA ALA A 228 -37.97 -57.96 25.98
C ALA A 228 -37.15 -57.96 27.29
N ARG A 229 -37.27 -56.85 28.04
CA ARG A 229 -37.39 -56.84 29.51
C ARG A 229 -38.11 -55.58 29.98
N GLU A 230 -38.85 -55.77 31.06
CA GLU A 230 -40.07 -55.09 31.46
C GLU A 230 -39.90 -53.72 32.14
N ALA A 231 -41.05 -53.06 32.22
CA ALA A 231 -41.31 -51.78 32.86
C ALA A 231 -41.16 -51.80 34.40
N SER A 232 -40.90 -50.62 34.94
CA SER A 232 -41.38 -50.21 36.28
C SER A 232 -41.64 -48.70 36.26
N GLN A 233 -42.87 -48.32 36.61
CA GLN A 233 -43.40 -46.95 36.72
C GLN A 233 -43.23 -46.40 38.18
N PRO A 234 -43.95 -45.35 38.62
CA PRO A 234 -43.69 -43.91 38.42
C PRO A 234 -43.65 -43.13 39.78
N ALA A 235 -43.34 -41.83 39.77
CA ALA A 235 -44.09 -40.78 40.50
C ALA A 235 -43.34 -39.43 40.60
N ALA A 236 -44.19 -38.41 40.69
CA ALA A 236 -44.02 -37.11 41.36
C ALA A 236 -43.74 -35.89 40.45
N ALA A 237 -44.77 -35.04 40.48
CA ALA A 237 -44.98 -33.80 39.76
C ALA A 237 -44.06 -32.65 40.19
N ASN A 238 -43.98 -31.63 39.33
CA ASN A 238 -44.06 -30.25 39.82
C ASN A 238 -44.86 -29.37 38.83
N PRO A 239 -46.02 -28.81 39.24
CA PRO A 239 -46.87 -27.98 38.41
C PRO A 239 -46.53 -26.50 38.56
N LEU A 240 -46.68 -25.71 37.48
CA LEU A 240 -46.83 -24.24 37.38
C LEU A 240 -46.25 -23.85 35.99
N ARG A 241 -46.92 -23.22 35.03
CA ARG A 241 -48.28 -22.70 34.86
C ARG A 241 -48.35 -22.29 33.38
N ALA A 242 -49.25 -22.89 32.60
CA ALA A 242 -49.71 -22.33 31.33
C ALA A 242 -50.54 -21.06 31.62
N VAL A 243 -50.60 -20.05 30.75
CA VAL A 243 -51.65 -19.92 29.72
C VAL A 243 -51.36 -18.62 28.90
N ALA A 244 -51.46 -18.73 27.57
CA ALA A 244 -51.46 -17.66 26.54
C ALA A 244 -52.78 -16.82 26.56
N PRO A 245 -53.20 -15.95 25.60
CA PRO A 245 -52.61 -15.48 24.34
C PRO A 245 -52.75 -13.94 24.06
N ALA A 246 -52.37 -13.50 22.85
CA ALA A 246 -52.58 -12.18 22.20
C ALA A 246 -54.09 -11.88 21.90
N PRO A 247 -54.57 -10.77 21.23
CA PRO A 247 -53.89 -9.72 20.45
C PRO A 247 -54.48 -8.26 20.50
N ALA A 248 -53.94 -7.37 19.63
CA ALA A 248 -54.60 -6.30 18.84
C ALA A 248 -54.77 -4.83 19.35
N GLU A 249 -54.44 -3.91 18.41
CA GLU A 249 -54.93 -2.51 18.20
C GLU A 249 -54.65 -1.44 19.27
N ALA A 250 -54.55 -0.13 19.02
CA ALA A 250 -54.31 0.76 17.88
C ALA A 250 -54.23 2.19 18.47
N ALA A 251 -53.80 3.17 17.67
CA ALA A 251 -54.05 4.62 17.79
C ALA A 251 -53.22 5.48 18.79
N ALA A 252 -52.28 6.21 18.17
CA ALA A 252 -52.02 7.66 18.27
C ALA A 252 -52.53 8.49 19.46
N SER A 253 -51.61 9.29 20.03
CA SER A 253 -51.88 10.70 20.34
C SER A 253 -50.59 11.54 20.40
N VAL A 254 -50.72 12.77 19.94
CA VAL A 254 -49.73 13.84 19.80
C VAL A 254 -49.69 14.66 21.10
N ALA A 255 -48.51 15.15 21.53
CA ALA A 255 -48.31 16.53 22.00
C ALA A 255 -46.88 16.77 22.58
N THR A 256 -46.26 17.85 22.06
CA THR A 256 -45.49 18.92 22.77
C THR A 256 -44.26 18.56 23.62
N ASN A 257 -43.20 19.34 23.75
CA ASN A 257 -42.61 20.52 23.10
C ASN A 257 -41.21 20.68 23.76
N GLU A 258 -40.32 21.40 23.07
CA GLU A 258 -39.16 22.16 23.60
C GLU A 258 -37.79 21.53 23.85
N ASP A 259 -36.83 22.28 23.29
CA ASP A 259 -35.49 22.59 23.77
C ASP A 259 -34.31 21.64 23.51
N ALA A 260 -33.53 21.99 22.47
CA ALA A 260 -32.10 22.24 22.64
C ALA A 260 -31.50 23.09 21.51
N LYS A 261 -31.13 24.33 21.86
CA LYS A 261 -30.15 25.19 21.15
C LYS A 261 -28.86 24.42 20.84
N GLY A 262 -28.29 24.58 19.65
CA GLY A 262 -26.93 24.12 19.40
C GLY A 262 -26.36 24.26 17.99
N ARG A 263 -26.01 25.49 17.59
CA ARG A 263 -24.84 25.90 16.78
C ARG A 263 -24.56 25.25 15.39
N LEU A 264 -24.54 26.17 14.41
CA LEU A 264 -23.43 26.43 13.46
C LEU A 264 -23.32 25.53 12.22
N VAL A 265 -23.84 26.02 11.08
CA VAL A 265 -23.39 25.61 9.75
C VAL A 265 -23.08 26.86 8.91
N LEU A 266 -21.90 26.80 8.30
CA LEU A 266 -21.21 27.74 7.43
C LEU A 266 -21.90 27.82 6.05
N ILE A 267 -22.21 29.03 5.57
CA ILE A 267 -22.46 29.33 4.15
C ILE A 267 -21.52 30.53 3.88
N GLY A 268 -20.49 30.46 3.05
CA GLY A 268 -20.46 29.91 1.70
C GLY A 268 -20.72 31.04 0.71
N GLY A 269 -19.74 31.93 0.50
CA GLY A 269 -19.90 33.04 -0.43
C GLY A 269 -18.69 33.94 -0.54
N ILE A 270 -17.74 33.60 -1.41
CA ILE A 270 -16.88 34.59 -2.07
C ILE A 270 -16.81 34.20 -3.56
N VAL A 271 -17.56 34.93 -4.37
CA VAL A 271 -17.39 35.06 -5.81
C VAL A 271 -16.50 36.28 -6.00
N ILE A 272 -15.29 36.10 -6.55
CA ILE A 272 -14.50 37.21 -7.10
C ILE A 272 -14.30 36.91 -8.58
N ALA A 273 -15.04 37.67 -9.40
CA ALA A 273 -14.81 37.81 -10.82
C ALA A 273 -13.73 38.89 -11.04
N VAL A 274 -12.67 38.56 -11.78
CA VAL A 274 -11.70 39.54 -12.31
C VAL A 274 -11.74 39.48 -13.83
N LEU A 275 -12.26 40.55 -14.42
CA LEU A 275 -12.16 41.01 -15.81
C LEU A 275 -12.04 42.54 -15.69
N GLY A 276 -11.11 43.28 -16.28
CA GLY A 276 -9.97 43.00 -17.14
C GLY A 276 -9.37 44.34 -17.62
N ILE A 277 -8.27 44.24 -18.37
CA ILE A 277 -7.85 45.07 -19.52
C ILE A 277 -7.20 46.46 -19.29
N GLY A 278 -5.96 46.57 -19.84
CA GLY A 278 -5.41 47.74 -20.56
C GLY A 278 -4.71 48.81 -19.71
N ALA A 279 -3.59 49.42 -20.08
CA ALA A 279 -2.85 49.49 -21.34
C ALA A 279 -1.40 49.98 -21.08
N ALA A 280 -0.50 49.67 -22.02
CA ALA A 280 0.88 50.10 -22.09
C ALA A 280 1.04 51.59 -22.43
N VAL A 281 2.08 52.27 -21.90
CA VAL A 281 2.87 53.27 -22.64
C VAL A 281 4.31 53.28 -22.14
N ALA A 282 5.24 52.95 -23.04
CA ALA A 282 6.66 53.23 -22.95
C ALA A 282 6.95 54.69 -23.35
N LYS A 283 7.86 55.36 -22.64
CA LYS A 283 8.63 56.52 -23.15
C LYS A 283 9.83 56.77 -22.23
N PHE A 284 11.04 56.47 -22.69
CA PHE A 284 12.26 57.10 -22.21
C PHE A 284 13.32 57.10 -23.33
N VAL A 285 13.38 58.20 -24.08
CA VAL A 285 14.53 58.66 -24.87
C VAL A 285 14.49 60.18 -24.85
N LEU A 286 15.35 60.79 -24.03
CA LEU A 286 16.35 61.83 -24.32
C LEU A 286 16.75 62.52 -23.01
#